data_AF-A0AA90NV60-F1
#
_entry.id   AF-A0AA90NV60-F1
#
_cell.length_a   1.000
_cell.length_b   1.000
_cell.length_c   1.000
_cell.angle_alpha   90.00
_cell.angle_beta   90.00
_cell.angle_gamma   90.00
#
_symmetry.space_group_name_H-M   'P 1'
#
loop_
_entity.id
_entity.type
_entity.pdbx_description
1 polymer ?
#
loop_
_entity_poly.entity_id
_entity_poly.type
_entity_poly.pdbx_seq_one_letter_code
_entity_poly.pdbx_strand_id
1 'polypeptide(L)'
;MNIFDDLLSLLHSKTRIRSLFRDIDNDEMTRIINRMSNVLDEKIKLKDKESEKRAERIKMLVEIQKNMKNHGLSIDDLYGTSGTSSSRDTKKQRERYSFQYDTISGDTVLWYGSGVGRLPKDFLLYLERTGKKRMDCVISENGTELKE
;
A
#
# COMPACT_ATOMS: atom_id res chain seq x y z
N MET A 1 22.18 -0.65 -11.67
CA MET A 1 22.79 -1.89 -11.15
C MET A 1 22.51 -1.93 -9.66
N ASN A 2 21.90 -3.01 -9.16
CA ASN A 2 21.59 -3.13 -7.75
C ASN A 2 22.83 -3.68 -7.03
N ILE A 3 23.57 -2.78 -6.36
CA ILE A 3 24.85 -3.07 -5.71
C ILE A 3 24.74 -4.28 -4.75
N PHE A 4 23.57 -4.43 -4.14
CA PHE A 4 23.28 -5.55 -3.23
C PHE A 4 23.25 -6.90 -3.95
N ASP A 5 22.63 -6.98 -5.13
CA ASP A 5 22.53 -8.22 -5.90
C ASP A 5 23.90 -8.63 -6.46
N ASP A 6 24.71 -7.64 -6.85
CA ASP A 6 26.09 -7.86 -7.29
C ASP A 6 26.95 -8.40 -6.14
N LEU A 7 26.85 -7.81 -4.94
CA LEU A 7 27.55 -8.24 -3.72
C LEU A 7 27.13 -9.66 -3.31
N LEU A 8 25.83 -9.96 -3.36
CA LEU A 8 25.30 -11.31 -3.12
C LEU A 8 25.92 -12.32 -4.08
N SER A 9 25.98 -11.99 -5.38
CA SER A 9 26.57 -12.89 -6.38
C SER A 9 28.05 -13.19 -6.12
N LEU A 10 28.79 -12.21 -5.57
CA LEU A 10 30.21 -12.34 -5.21
C LEU A 10 30.41 -13.20 -3.96
N LEU A 11 29.53 -13.03 -2.96
CA LEU A 11 29.58 -13.72 -1.67
C LEU A 11 28.79 -15.03 -1.62
N HIS A 12 28.11 -15.42 -2.71
CA HIS A 12 27.27 -16.63 -2.74
C HIS A 12 28.08 -17.95 -2.72
N SER A 13 29.28 -17.97 -3.30
CA SER A 13 30.06 -19.21 -3.49
C SER A 13 31.41 -19.14 -2.80
N LYS A 14 31.77 -20.20 -2.07
CA LYS A 14 33.07 -20.36 -1.40
C LYS A 14 34.24 -20.22 -2.37
N THR A 15 34.13 -20.74 -3.60
CA THR A 15 35.19 -20.64 -4.62
C THR A 15 35.40 -19.18 -5.05
N ARG A 16 34.31 -18.42 -5.16
CA ARG A 16 34.34 -17.01 -5.57
C ARG A 16 34.87 -16.12 -4.45
N ILE A 17 34.43 -16.36 -3.21
CA ILE A 17 35.00 -15.75 -2.00
C ILE A 17 36.50 -16.02 -1.94
N ARG A 18 36.94 -17.28 -2.13
CA ARG A 18 38.38 -17.62 -2.11
C ARG A 18 39.16 -16.88 -3.19
N SER A 19 38.58 -16.64 -4.37
CA SER A 19 39.23 -15.80 -5.39
C SER A 19 39.27 -14.32 -5.00
N LEU A 20 38.23 -13.81 -4.35
CA LEU A 20 38.09 -12.39 -3.96
C LEU A 20 39.08 -12.00 -2.85
N PHE A 21 39.33 -12.92 -1.91
CA PHE A 21 40.20 -12.72 -0.75
C PHE A 21 41.57 -13.38 -0.90
N ARG A 22 42.02 -13.68 -2.13
CA ARG A 22 43.29 -14.37 -2.37
C ARG A 22 44.49 -13.59 -1.84
N ASP A 23 44.47 -12.28 -2.02
CA ASP A 23 45.59 -11.38 -1.76
C ASP A 23 45.44 -10.60 -0.45
N ILE A 24 44.49 -11.01 0.41
CA ILE A 24 44.21 -10.39 1.70
C ILE A 24 44.93 -11.16 2.82
N ASP A 25 45.53 -10.43 3.76
CA ASP A 25 46.15 -11.03 4.93
C ASP A 25 45.11 -11.59 5.92
N ASN A 26 45.53 -12.57 6.74
CA ASN A 26 44.65 -13.17 7.75
C ASN A 26 44.09 -12.13 8.72
N ASP A 27 44.88 -11.13 9.15
CA ASP A 27 44.41 -10.10 10.10
C ASP A 27 43.29 -9.25 9.49
N GLU A 28 43.44 -8.86 8.22
CA GLU A 28 42.41 -8.12 7.49
C GLU A 28 41.15 -8.95 7.28
N MET A 29 41.29 -10.24 6.97
CA MET A 29 40.15 -11.15 6.85
C MET A 29 39.39 -11.26 8.17
N THR A 30 40.10 -11.38 9.30
CA THR A 30 39.52 -11.40 10.65
C THR A 30 38.79 -10.08 10.96
N ARG A 31 39.35 -8.92 10.61
CA ARG A 31 38.68 -7.62 10.78
C ARG A 31 37.38 -7.53 10.00
N ILE A 32 37.37 -8.01 8.76
CA ILE A 32 36.16 -8.02 7.90
C ILE A 32 35.08 -8.90 8.52
N ILE A 33 35.46 -10.11 8.97
CA ILE A 33 34.54 -11.03 9.67
C ILE A 33 33.96 -10.37 10.91
N ASN A 34 34.79 -9.73 11.75
CA ASN A 34 34.32 -9.06 12.97
C ASN A 34 33.32 -7.94 12.67
N ARG A 35 33.56 -7.13 11.62
CA ARG A 35 32.60 -6.09 11.20
C ARG A 35 31.28 -6.69 10.73
N MET A 36 31.32 -7.75 9.93
CA MET A 36 30.09 -8.42 9.46
C MET A 36 29.31 -9.06 10.61
N SER A 37 30.01 -9.68 11.57
CA SER A 37 29.41 -10.25 12.78
C SER A 37 28.73 -9.17 13.63
N ASN A 38 29.37 -8.02 13.83
CA ASN A 38 28.75 -6.90 14.56
C ASN A 38 27.45 -6.41 13.90
N VAL A 39 27.45 -6.27 12.57
CA VAL A 39 26.25 -5.87 11.82
C VAL A 39 25.15 -6.95 11.92
N LEU A 40 25.52 -8.23 11.94
CA LEU A 40 24.59 -9.32 12.16
C LEU A 40 23.97 -9.26 13.57
N ASP A 41 24.78 -9.06 14.60
CA ASP A 41 24.32 -8.93 15.99
C ASP A 41 23.36 -7.74 16.17
N GLU A 42 23.65 -6.60 15.53
CA GLU A 42 22.75 -5.45 15.52
C GLU A 42 21.40 -5.80 14.89
N LYS A 43 21.39 -6.50 13.75
CA LYS A 43 20.15 -6.95 13.09
C LYS A 43 19.36 -7.93 13.95
N ILE A 44 20.03 -8.87 14.62
CA ILE A 44 19.37 -9.83 15.52
C ILE A 44 18.74 -9.08 16.70
N LYS A 45 19.50 -8.20 17.38
CA LYS A 45 18.98 -7.37 18.49
C LYS A 45 17.78 -6.51 18.09
N LEU A 46 17.78 -5.96 16.88
CA LEU A 46 16.64 -5.20 16.37
C LEU A 46 15.40 -6.10 16.16
N LYS A 47 15.60 -7.29 15.60
CA LYS A 47 14.53 -8.27 15.42
C LYS A 47 13.97 -8.78 16.74
N ASP A 48 14.83 -9.00 17.73
CA ASP A 48 14.43 -9.45 19.07
C ASP A 48 13.68 -8.35 19.83
N LYS A 49 14.13 -7.09 19.74
CA LYS A 49 13.37 -5.96 20.29
C LYS A 49 12.00 -5.80 19.62
N GLU A 50 11.90 -6.07 18.32
CA GLU A 50 10.61 -6.05 17.63
C GLU A 50 9.71 -7.22 18.07
N SER A 51 10.29 -8.41 18.27
CA SER A 51 9.55 -9.59 18.74
C SER A 51 9.08 -9.43 20.19
N GLU A 52 9.90 -8.88 21.09
CA GLU A 52 9.52 -8.52 22.46
C GLU A 52 8.38 -7.51 22.48
N LYS A 53 8.48 -6.41 21.72
CA LYS A 53 7.39 -5.43 21.62
C LYS A 53 6.09 -6.05 21.11
N ARG A 54 6.17 -6.99 20.16
CA ARG A 54 4.98 -7.73 19.69
C ARG A 54 4.43 -8.63 20.79
N ALA A 55 5.29 -9.36 21.50
CA ALA A 55 4.89 -10.24 22.59
C ALA A 55 4.26 -9.46 23.76
N GLU A 56 4.83 -8.32 24.13
CA GLU A 56 4.28 -7.40 25.13
C GLU A 56 2.91 -6.87 24.73
N ARG A 57 2.75 -6.42 23.48
CA ARG A 57 1.44 -5.98 22.95
C ARG A 57 0.40 -7.09 23.01
N ILE A 58 0.77 -8.32 22.63
CA ILE A 58 -0.14 -9.47 22.68
C ILE A 58 -0.50 -9.80 24.13
N LYS A 59 0.45 -9.81 25.06
CA LYS A 59 0.19 -10.01 26.50
C LYS A 59 -0.78 -8.96 27.04
N MET A 60 -0.55 -7.68 26.72
CA MET A 60 -1.43 -6.58 27.13
C MET A 60 -2.84 -6.73 26.54
N LEU A 61 -2.97 -7.11 25.26
CA LEU A 61 -4.26 -7.37 24.63
C LEU A 61 -5.02 -8.51 25.31
N VAL A 62 -4.35 -9.60 25.65
CA VAL A 62 -4.96 -10.75 26.36
C VAL A 62 -5.40 -10.34 27.76
N GLU A 63 -4.60 -9.54 28.47
CA GLU A 63 -4.95 -9.02 29.79
C GLU A 63 -6.17 -8.08 29.73
N ILE A 64 -6.20 -7.17 28.76
CA ILE A 64 -7.35 -6.29 28.50
C ILE A 64 -8.59 -7.12 28.18
N GLN A 65 -8.48 -8.11 27.29
CA GLN A 65 -9.59 -9.00 26.94
C GLN A 65 -10.13 -9.76 28.16
N LYS A 66 -9.24 -10.24 29.05
CA LYS A 66 -9.63 -10.91 30.29
C LYS A 66 -10.37 -9.94 31.24
N ASN A 67 -9.86 -8.72 31.40
CA ASN A 67 -10.49 -7.71 32.23
C ASN A 67 -11.87 -7.30 31.66
N MET A 68 -11.98 -7.09 30.34
CA MET A 68 -13.25 -6.82 29.68
C MET A 68 -14.27 -7.94 29.92
N LYS A 69 -13.86 -9.20 29.77
CA LYS A 69 -14.71 -10.36 30.03
C LYS A 69 -15.17 -10.41 31.49
N ASN A 70 -14.29 -10.10 32.44
CA ASN A 70 -14.64 -10.07 33.86
C ASN A 70 -15.67 -8.99 34.20
N HIS A 71 -15.63 -7.86 33.50
CA HIS A 71 -16.60 -6.77 33.65
C HIS A 71 -17.84 -6.94 32.76
N GLY A 72 -17.96 -8.05 32.02
CA GLY A 72 -19.09 -8.31 31.12
C GLY A 72 -19.18 -7.35 29.93
N LEU A 73 -18.07 -6.69 29.58
CA LEU A 73 -18.01 -5.71 28.49
C LEU A 73 -17.65 -6.41 27.17
N SER A 74 -18.45 -6.15 26.13
CA SER A 74 -18.13 -6.55 24.76
C SER A 74 -17.21 -5.53 24.10
N ILE A 75 -16.53 -5.94 23.03
CA ILE A 75 -15.76 -5.03 22.17
C ILE A 75 -16.68 -3.95 21.57
N ASP A 76 -17.94 -4.28 21.29
CA ASP A 76 -18.96 -3.34 20.79
C ASP A 76 -19.26 -2.21 21.79
N ASP A 77 -19.22 -2.48 23.09
CA ASP A 77 -19.48 -1.49 24.14
C ASP A 77 -18.34 -0.45 24.25
N LEU A 78 -17.12 -0.81 23.85
CA LEU A 78 -15.97 0.11 23.81
C LEU A 78 -16.04 1.08 22.61
N TYR A 79 -16.67 0.68 21.51
CA TYR A 79 -16.86 1.57 20.36
C TYR A 79 -17.84 2.70 20.66
N GLY A 80 -18.76 2.52 21.62
CA GLY A 80 -19.70 3.56 22.06
C GLY A 80 -19.13 4.56 23.07
N THR A 81 -18.02 4.23 23.74
CA THR A 81 -17.42 5.05 24.83
C THR A 81 -16.24 5.90 24.37
N SER A 82 -15.60 5.53 23.26
CA SER A 82 -14.62 6.38 22.60
C SER A 82 -15.35 7.48 21.82
N GLY A 83 -15.51 8.64 22.45
CA GLY A 83 -15.93 9.90 21.80
C GLY A 83 -14.97 10.41 20.70
N THR A 84 -14.11 9.54 20.17
CA THR A 84 -13.42 9.74 18.91
C THR A 84 -14.27 9.09 17.84
N SER A 85 -15.06 9.92 17.16
CA SER A 85 -15.38 9.70 15.76
C SER A 85 -14.07 9.58 14.99
N SER A 86 -13.47 8.39 15.03
CA SER A 86 -12.61 7.95 13.94
C SER A 86 -13.55 7.89 12.75
N SER A 87 -13.62 9.02 12.04
CA SER A 87 -14.10 9.03 10.67
C SER A 87 -13.18 8.04 9.97
N ARG A 88 -13.63 6.78 9.90
CA ARG A 88 -13.17 5.88 8.86
C ARG A 88 -13.39 6.69 7.61
N ASP A 89 -12.28 7.08 7.00
CA ASP A 89 -12.25 7.52 5.62
C ASP A 89 -12.68 6.30 4.80
N THR A 90 -13.98 6.05 4.87
CA THR A 90 -14.71 5.12 4.04
C THR A 90 -14.54 5.76 2.69
N LYS A 91 -13.51 5.33 1.94
CA LYS A 91 -13.30 5.72 0.55
C LYS A 91 -14.66 5.60 -0.12
N LYS A 92 -15.35 6.73 -0.29
CA LYS A 92 -16.63 6.77 -0.99
C LYS A 92 -16.35 6.18 -2.35
N GLN A 93 -16.96 5.03 -2.61
CA GLN A 93 -16.84 4.35 -3.89
C GLN A 93 -17.34 5.37 -4.92
N ARG A 94 -16.42 5.85 -5.76
CA ARG A 94 -16.75 6.95 -6.68
C ARG A 94 -17.76 6.41 -7.68
N GLU A 95 -18.94 7.00 -7.69
CA GLU A 95 -20.00 6.68 -8.65
C GLU A 95 -19.46 6.85 -10.08
N ARG A 96 -19.76 5.87 -10.92
CA ARG A 96 -19.37 5.81 -12.32
C ARG A 96 -20.62 6.00 -13.17
N TYR A 97 -20.50 6.85 -14.18
CA TYR A 97 -21.58 7.23 -15.08
C TYR A 97 -21.18 6.96 -16.53
N SER A 98 -22.19 6.76 -17.37
CA SER A 98 -22.02 6.72 -18.82
C SER A 98 -22.31 8.10 -19.39
N PHE A 99 -21.31 8.73 -20.00
CA PHE A 99 -21.41 10.02 -20.65
C PHE A 99 -21.52 9.84 -22.17
N GLN A 100 -22.35 10.64 -22.83
CA GLN A 100 -22.40 10.69 -24.29
C GLN A 100 -22.06 12.11 -24.77
N TYR A 101 -21.17 12.20 -25.76
CA TYR A 101 -20.78 13.47 -26.35
C TYR A 101 -20.40 13.32 -27.82
N ASP A 102 -20.47 14.42 -28.56
CA ASP A 102 -20.15 14.44 -29.99
C ASP A 102 -18.74 14.97 -30.21
N THR A 103 -17.95 14.21 -30.96
CA THR A 103 -16.58 14.61 -31.33
C THR A 103 -16.58 15.73 -32.37
N ILE A 104 -15.41 16.32 -32.61
CA ILE A 104 -15.21 17.33 -33.66
C ILE A 104 -15.52 16.75 -35.05
N SER A 105 -15.26 15.46 -35.22
CA SER A 105 -15.51 14.70 -36.46
C SER A 105 -16.99 14.41 -36.71
N GLY A 106 -17.87 14.73 -35.75
CA GLY A 106 -19.32 14.49 -35.86
C GLY A 106 -19.78 13.13 -35.34
N ASP A 107 -18.87 12.30 -34.82
CA ASP A 107 -19.20 10.99 -34.26
C ASP A 107 -19.65 11.12 -32.81
N THR A 108 -20.76 10.43 -32.47
CA THR A 108 -21.27 10.32 -31.11
C THR A 108 -20.52 9.22 -30.34
N VAL A 109 -19.87 9.59 -29.24
CA VAL A 109 -19.04 8.69 -28.42
C VAL A 109 -19.67 8.48 -27.05
N LEU A 110 -19.73 7.20 -26.63
CA LEU A 110 -20.11 6.79 -25.28
C LEU A 110 -18.85 6.54 -24.44
N TRP A 111 -18.72 7.25 -23.32
CA TRP A 111 -17.59 7.13 -22.41
C TRP A 111 -18.04 6.76 -21.00
N TYR A 112 -17.50 5.66 -20.47
CA TYR A 112 -17.74 5.24 -19.09
C TYR A 112 -16.63 5.77 -18.16
N GLY A 113 -17.01 6.61 -17.20
CA GLY A 113 -16.06 7.33 -16.37
C GLY A 113 -16.63 7.73 -15.01
N SER A 114 -15.76 8.21 -14.12
CA SER A 114 -16.23 8.83 -12.88
C SER A 114 -16.55 10.30 -13.12
N GLY A 115 -17.58 10.82 -12.45
CA GLY A 115 -17.92 12.24 -12.47
C GLY A 115 -16.83 13.15 -11.88
N VAL A 116 -15.77 12.60 -11.28
CA VAL A 116 -14.63 13.36 -10.71
C VAL A 116 -13.31 12.76 -11.17
N GLY A 117 -12.43 13.56 -11.78
CA GLY A 117 -11.08 13.13 -12.16
C GLY A 117 -10.61 13.65 -13.51
N ARG A 118 -9.75 12.89 -14.18
CA ARG A 118 -9.24 13.19 -15.53
C ARG A 118 -10.32 12.88 -16.58
N LEU A 119 -10.58 13.84 -17.46
CA LEU A 119 -11.52 13.71 -18.58
C LEU A 119 -10.77 13.40 -19.88
N PRO A 120 -11.38 12.66 -20.83
CA PRO A 120 -10.88 12.54 -22.19
C PRO A 120 -10.74 13.91 -22.86
N LYS A 121 -9.71 14.10 -23.69
CA LYS A 121 -9.43 15.37 -24.38
C LYS A 121 -10.61 15.81 -25.25
N ASP A 122 -11.22 14.86 -25.95
CA ASP A 122 -12.33 15.13 -26.86
C ASP A 122 -13.60 15.56 -26.09
N PHE A 123 -13.82 14.99 -24.90
CA PHE A 123 -14.91 15.39 -24.02
C PHE A 123 -14.70 16.77 -23.42
N LEU A 124 -13.47 17.12 -23.03
CA LEU A 124 -13.14 18.48 -22.57
C LEU A 124 -13.44 19.51 -23.65
N LEU A 125 -13.06 19.23 -24.89
CA LEU A 125 -13.30 20.12 -26.02
C LEU A 125 -14.79 20.24 -26.35
N TYR A 126 -15.55 19.16 -26.20
CA TYR A 126 -17.02 19.19 -26.32
C TYR A 126 -17.66 20.08 -25.25
N LEU A 127 -17.23 19.97 -23.99
CA LEU A 127 -17.75 20.80 -22.89
C LEU A 127 -17.41 22.27 -23.10
N GLU A 128 -16.20 22.59 -23.57
CA GLU A 128 -15.78 23.95 -23.90
C GLU A 128 -16.59 24.54 -25.06
N ARG A 129 -16.87 23.75 -26.10
CA ARG A 129 -17.68 24.17 -27.25
C ARG A 129 -19.16 24.38 -26.92
N THR A 130 -19.73 23.54 -26.07
CA THR A 130 -21.17 23.52 -25.80
C THR A 130 -21.56 24.29 -24.53
N GLY A 131 -20.61 24.63 -23.67
CA GLY A 131 -20.84 25.28 -22.38
C GLY A 131 -21.61 24.42 -21.36
N LYS A 132 -21.85 23.14 -21.67
CA LYS A 132 -22.58 22.21 -20.80
C LYS A 132 -21.71 21.78 -19.62
N LYS A 133 -22.34 21.44 -18.50
CA LYS A 133 -21.61 20.87 -17.36
C LYS A 133 -21.46 19.36 -17.57
N ARG A 134 -20.40 18.79 -17.00
CA ARG A 134 -20.08 17.35 -17.11
C ARG A 134 -21.26 16.42 -16.80
N MET A 135 -22.06 16.75 -15.78
CA MET A 135 -23.19 15.92 -15.32
C MET A 135 -24.40 15.99 -16.26
N ASP A 136 -24.48 17.02 -17.10
CA ASP A 136 -25.58 17.20 -18.06
C ASP A 136 -25.43 16.26 -19.27
N CYS A 137 -24.29 15.59 -19.39
CA CYS A 137 -23.98 14.65 -20.47
C CYS A 137 -24.12 13.17 -20.05
N VAL A 138 -24.64 12.91 -18.84
CA VAL A 138 -24.85 11.56 -18.30
C VAL A 138 -26.14 10.98 -18.87
N ILE A 139 -26.08 9.76 -19.40
CA ILE A 139 -27.24 9.06 -19.99
C ILE A 139 -27.78 7.94 -19.10
N SER A 140 -26.99 7.43 -18.15
CA SER A 140 -27.51 6.54 -17.11
C SER A 140 -26.85 6.80 -15.76
N GLU A 141 -27.66 7.17 -14.77
CA GLU A 141 -27.33 6.97 -13.37
C GLU A 141 -27.77 5.54 -13.01
N ASN A 142 -26.80 4.70 -12.65
CA ASN A 142 -26.89 3.27 -12.38
C ASN A 142 -26.65 2.36 -13.60
N GLY A 143 -25.55 1.61 -13.51
CA GLY A 143 -25.32 0.44 -14.34
C GLY A 143 -26.34 -0.65 -13.99
N THR A 144 -27.48 -0.62 -14.65
CA THR A 144 -28.36 -1.79 -14.76
C THR A 144 -27.95 -2.51 -16.03
N GLU A 145 -27.10 -3.53 -15.89
CA GLU A 145 -27.05 -4.64 -16.84
C GLU A 145 -28.47 -5.19 -16.99
N LEU A 146 -29.13 -4.88 -18.10
CA LEU A 146 -30.20 -5.71 -18.63
C LEU A 146 -29.53 -6.98 -19.14
N LYS A 147 -29.52 -8.03 -18.30
CA LYS A 147 -29.36 -9.40 -18.77
C LYS A 147 -30.74 -9.87 -19.22
N GLU A 148 -30.90 -10.04 -20.53
CA GLU A 148 -31.90 -10.94 -21.11
C GLU A 148 -31.61 -12.41 -20.74
#